data_AF-A0A9N9BG09-F1
#
_entry.id   AF-A0A9N9BG09-F1
#
_cell.length_a   1.000
_cell.length_b   1.000
_cell.length_c   1.000
_cell.angle_alpha   90.00
_cell.angle_beta   90.00
_cell.angle_gamma   90.00
#
_symmetry.space_group_name_H-M   'P 1'
#
loop_
_entity.id
_entity.type
_entity.pdbx_description
1 polymer ?
#
loop_
_entity_poly.entity_id
_entity_poly.type
_entity_poly.pdbx_seq_one_letter_code
_entity_poly.pdbx_strand_id
1 'polypeptide(L)'
;MKRKFARGISNKGLNLRKTTHGLNLEGYCKNTSCKAYNQLQIVRHFGYGTYKFPTEPHLSICKLCKKQVEPVTCGFTNTLWKYEWKKSVDLNASSMEGTTERTITEKSTTWERAELDEYVTFGNASISEDVGVQWLKLKITTVRLWPPPTSI
;
A
#
# COMPACT_ATOMS: atom_id res chain seq x y z
N MET A 1 3.38 0.82 -12.60
CA MET A 1 2.85 2.02 -13.28
C MET A 1 2.53 3.07 -12.23
N LYS A 2 3.17 4.25 -12.27
CA LYS A 2 2.89 5.35 -11.33
C LYS A 2 1.58 6.02 -11.75
N ARG A 3 0.63 6.21 -10.85
CA ARG A 3 -0.57 7.02 -11.10
C ARG A 3 -0.53 8.20 -10.15
N LYS A 4 -0.58 9.43 -10.69
CA LYS A 4 -0.75 10.65 -9.90
C LYS A 4 -2.25 10.83 -9.69
N PHE A 5 -2.73 10.73 -8.45
CA PHE A 5 -4.08 11.18 -8.12
C PHE A 5 -4.01 12.59 -7.56
N ALA A 6 -4.72 13.54 -8.18
CA ALA A 6 -4.98 14.83 -7.59
C ALA A 6 -5.80 14.64 -6.29
N ARG A 7 -5.55 15.49 -5.29
CA ARG A 7 -6.23 15.51 -3.99
C ARG A 7 -7.73 15.25 -4.18
N GLY A 8 -8.25 14.23 -3.51
CA GLY A 8 -9.68 13.93 -3.51
C GLY A 8 -10.47 15.16 -3.08
N ILE A 9 -11.26 15.70 -4.02
CA ILE A 9 -12.20 16.78 -3.82
C ILE A 9 -13.03 16.50 -2.57
N SER A 10 -13.01 17.44 -1.62
CA SER A 10 -13.92 17.49 -0.49
C SER A 10 -15.34 17.56 -1.03
N ASN A 11 -16.07 16.45 -0.94
CA ASN A 11 -17.53 16.47 -0.99
C ASN A 11 -18.05 16.15 0.41
N LYS A 12 -19.11 16.85 0.81
CA LYS A 12 -19.74 16.93 2.16
C LYS A 12 -20.24 15.58 2.73
N GLY A 13 -19.43 14.54 2.77
CA GLY A 13 -19.75 13.22 3.29
C GLY A 13 -18.51 12.55 3.87
N LEU A 14 -18.45 12.48 5.21
CA LEU A 14 -17.43 11.82 6.04
C LEU A 14 -15.95 12.16 5.69
N ASN A 15 -15.29 12.86 6.62
CA ASN A 15 -13.87 13.23 6.66
C ASN A 15 -12.88 12.01 6.73
N LEU A 16 -13.07 10.97 5.93
CA LEU A 16 -12.32 9.71 6.01
C LEU A 16 -11.07 9.65 5.12
N ARG A 17 -10.85 10.66 4.27
CA ARG A 17 -9.70 10.79 3.37
C ARG A 17 -8.65 11.82 3.82
N LYS A 18 -8.57 12.12 5.11
CA LYS A 18 -7.45 12.92 5.63
C LYS A 18 -6.18 12.10 5.50
N THR A 19 -5.23 12.50 4.66
CA THR A 19 -3.90 11.89 4.58
C THR A 19 -3.00 12.45 5.68
N THR A 20 -1.94 11.72 6.02
CA THR A 20 -0.78 12.24 6.76
C THR A 20 0.42 12.36 5.83
N HIS A 21 1.39 13.21 6.17
CA HIS A 21 2.70 13.15 5.52
C HIS A 21 3.37 11.80 5.80
N GLY A 22 4.13 11.27 4.84
CA GLY A 22 4.70 9.93 4.87
C GLY A 22 3.80 8.90 4.20
N LEU A 23 3.69 7.71 4.80
CA LEU A 23 2.92 6.58 4.27
C LEU A 23 1.46 6.58 4.75
N ASN A 24 0.54 6.31 3.83
CA ASN A 24 -0.89 6.11 4.05
C ASN A 24 -1.33 4.78 3.44
N LEU A 25 -1.94 3.89 4.23
CA LEU A 25 -2.48 2.62 3.73
C LEU A 25 -3.95 2.78 3.38
N GLU A 26 -4.36 2.25 2.22
CA GLU A 26 -5.72 2.33 1.71
C GLU A 26 -6.34 0.96 1.50
N GLY A 27 -7.66 0.89 1.70
CA GLY A 27 -8.42 -0.31 1.40
C GLY A 27 -9.92 -0.09 1.47
N TYR A 28 -10.66 -1.18 1.25
CA TYR A 28 -12.12 -1.18 1.27
C TYR A 28 -12.68 -1.93 2.48
N CYS A 29 -13.64 -1.32 3.18
CA CYS A 29 -14.36 -2.03 4.21
C CYS A 29 -15.25 -3.13 3.58
N LYS A 30 -15.09 -4.37 4.06
CA LYS A 30 -15.87 -5.53 3.61
C LYS A 30 -17.12 -5.77 4.45
N ASN A 31 -17.32 -5.01 5.52
CA ASN A 31 -18.51 -5.14 6.35
C ASN A 31 -19.71 -4.45 5.69
N THR A 32 -20.66 -5.22 5.16
CA THR A 32 -21.85 -4.73 4.43
C THR A 32 -22.73 -3.79 5.25
N SER A 33 -22.73 -3.91 6.58
CA SER A 33 -23.46 -3.01 7.48
C SER A 33 -22.72 -1.71 7.82
N CYS A 34 -21.46 -1.55 7.39
CA CYS A 34 -20.68 -0.35 7.65
C CYS A 34 -21.04 0.76 6.66
N LYS A 35 -21.12 2.01 7.14
CA LYS A 35 -21.28 3.19 6.28
C LYS A 35 -20.15 3.35 5.24
N ALA A 36 -18.98 2.77 5.50
CA ALA A 36 -17.84 2.75 4.59
C ALA A 36 -17.74 1.47 3.72
N TYR A 37 -18.78 0.62 3.71
CA TYR A 37 -18.80 -0.59 2.89
C TYR A 37 -18.50 -0.28 1.43
N ASN A 38 -17.53 -1.00 0.86
CA ASN A 38 -17.08 -0.85 -0.52
C ASN A 38 -16.68 0.58 -0.94
N GLN A 39 -16.37 1.45 0.03
CA GLN A 39 -15.79 2.76 -0.22
C GLN A 39 -14.28 2.70 0.03
N LEU A 40 -13.49 3.30 -0.88
CA LEU A 40 -12.04 3.42 -0.70
C LEU A 40 -11.75 4.41 0.43
N GLN A 41 -11.05 3.95 1.46
CA GLN A 41 -10.72 4.73 2.65
C GLN A 41 -9.25 4.57 3.06
N ILE A 42 -8.72 5.59 3.75
CA ILE A 42 -7.43 5.49 4.43
C ILE A 42 -7.62 4.73 5.74
N VAL A 43 -7.10 3.51 5.79
CA VAL A 43 -7.24 2.63 6.95
C VAL A 43 -6.21 2.93 8.02
N ARG A 44 -4.99 3.32 7.63
CA ARG A 44 -3.91 3.60 8.56
C ARG A 44 -3.01 4.74 8.07
N HIS A 45 -2.71 5.64 8.99
CA HIS A 45 -1.76 6.73 8.81
C HIS A 45 -0.46 6.24 9.44
N PHE A 46 0.50 5.84 8.63
CA PHE A 46 1.76 5.33 9.11
C PHE A 46 2.73 6.45 9.41
N GLY A 47 2.74 7.50 8.57
CA GLY A 47 3.63 8.63 8.76
C GLY A 47 5.03 8.35 8.20
N TYR A 48 6.03 9.00 8.79
CA TYR A 48 7.44 8.76 8.48
C TYR A 48 7.97 7.55 9.27
N GLY A 49 8.75 6.70 8.62
CA GLY A 49 9.32 5.51 9.26
C GLY A 49 9.56 4.36 8.29
N THR A 50 9.90 3.21 8.86
CA THR A 50 10.09 1.95 8.13
C THR A 50 9.00 0.95 8.52
N TYR A 51 8.30 0.42 7.53
CA TYR A 51 7.16 -0.49 7.72
C TYR A 51 7.40 -1.79 6.97
N LYS A 52 7.06 -2.93 7.59
CA LYS A 52 7.25 -4.27 7.02
C LYS A 52 5.89 -4.97 6.89
N PHE A 53 5.53 -5.37 5.67
CA PHE A 53 4.35 -6.16 5.34
C PHE A 53 4.77 -7.58 4.93
N PRO A 54 3.93 -8.62 5.12
CA PRO A 54 2.53 -8.62 5.60
C PRO A 54 2.35 -8.85 7.12
N THR A 55 3.42 -8.76 7.93
CA THR A 55 3.50 -9.20 9.33
C THR A 55 2.52 -8.59 10.34
N GLU A 56 1.63 -7.69 9.92
CA GLU A 56 0.79 -6.89 10.81
C GLU A 56 -0.67 -6.75 10.30
N PRO A 57 -1.46 -7.84 10.25
CA PRO A 57 -2.84 -7.83 9.73
C PRO A 57 -3.79 -6.93 10.54
N HIS A 58 -3.49 -6.72 11.83
CA HIS A 58 -4.22 -5.81 12.71
C HIS A 58 -4.15 -4.32 12.27
N LEU A 59 -3.25 -3.98 11.35
CA LEU A 59 -3.09 -2.61 10.86
C LEU A 59 -4.09 -2.24 9.75
N SER A 60 -4.85 -3.21 9.24
CA SER A 60 -5.87 -3.01 8.21
C SER A 60 -7.27 -3.09 8.81
N ILE A 61 -7.61 -2.17 9.71
CA ILE A 61 -8.95 -2.08 10.33
C ILE A 61 -9.70 -0.83 9.88
N CYS A 62 -11.00 -0.96 9.66
CA CYS A 62 -11.87 0.15 9.32
C CYS A 62 -12.03 1.06 10.56
N LYS A 63 -11.80 2.36 10.40
CA LYS A 63 -11.95 3.32 11.51
C LYS A 63 -13.37 3.42 12.06
N LEU A 64 -14.38 3.13 11.24
CA LEU A 64 -15.79 3.21 11.62
C LEU A 64 -16.29 1.95 12.33
N CYS A 65 -16.18 0.78 11.69
CA CYS A 65 -16.75 -0.46 12.23
C CYS A 65 -15.74 -1.35 12.94
N LYS A 66 -14.45 -0.96 12.96
CA LYS A 66 -13.32 -1.70 13.55
C LYS A 66 -13.09 -3.10 12.97
N LYS A 67 -13.86 -3.53 11.96
CA LYS A 67 -13.65 -4.79 11.23
C LYS A 67 -12.49 -4.67 10.24
N GLN A 68 -11.99 -5.83 9.83
CA GLN A 68 -10.89 -5.93 8.87
C GLN A 68 -11.24 -5.26 7.53
N VAL A 69 -10.22 -4.65 6.94
CA VAL A 69 -10.22 -4.07 5.61
C VAL A 69 -9.21 -4.84 4.78
N GLU A 70 -9.56 -5.12 3.54
CA GLU A 70 -8.61 -5.59 2.55
C GLU A 70 -7.77 -4.40 2.06
N PRO A 71 -6.46 -4.36 2.35
CA PRO A 71 -5.58 -3.33 1.82
C PRO A 71 -5.45 -3.52 0.30
N VAL A 72 -5.66 -2.45 -0.45
CA VAL A 72 -5.58 -2.48 -1.92
C VAL A 72 -4.33 -1.77 -2.42
N THR A 73 -3.94 -0.71 -1.73
CA THR A 73 -2.75 0.07 -2.09
C THR A 73 -2.25 0.88 -0.91
N CYS A 74 -1.12 1.56 -1.08
CA CYS A 74 -0.67 2.60 -0.18
C CYS A 74 -0.19 3.80 -0.98
N GLY A 75 -0.28 4.98 -0.38
CA GLY A 75 0.17 6.22 -0.98
C GLY A 75 1.14 7.00 -0.10
N PHE A 76 1.91 7.85 -0.76
CA PHE A 76 2.92 8.71 -0.16
C PHE A 76 2.49 10.17 -0.26
N THR A 77 2.85 10.99 0.73
CA THR A 77 2.57 12.43 0.69
C THR A 77 3.70 13.17 1.39
N ASN A 78 4.27 14.21 0.76
CA ASN A 78 5.29 15.08 1.37
C ASN A 78 6.44 14.29 2.05
N THR A 79 7.05 13.39 1.30
CA THR A 79 8.04 12.44 1.81
C THR A 79 9.01 12.02 0.72
N LEU A 80 10.25 11.69 1.11
CA LEU A 80 11.05 10.75 0.32
C LEU A 80 10.66 9.33 0.72
N TRP A 81 10.63 8.43 -0.22
CA TRP A 81 10.29 7.03 0.04
C TRP A 81 11.12 6.09 -0.81
N LYS A 82 11.31 4.87 -0.32
CA LYS A 82 11.85 3.75 -1.09
C LYS A 82 11.24 2.45 -0.59
N TYR A 83 11.38 1.40 -1.37
CA TYR A 83 10.89 0.09 -0.97
C TYR A 83 11.84 -1.04 -1.36
N GLU A 84 11.78 -2.09 -0.56
CA GLU A 84 12.44 -3.35 -0.78
C GLU A 84 11.35 -4.42 -0.78
N TRP A 85 11.36 -5.33 -1.76
CA TRP A 85 10.49 -6.49 -1.73
C TRP A 85 11.21 -7.77 -2.06
N LYS A 86 10.63 -8.87 -1.59
CA LYS A 86 11.02 -10.24 -1.89
C LYS A 86 9.74 -11.05 -2.16
N LYS A 87 9.68 -11.75 -3.29
CA LYS A 87 8.59 -12.67 -3.63
C LYS A 87 9.17 -13.99 -4.10
N SER A 88 8.45 -15.08 -3.88
CA SER A 88 8.70 -16.34 -4.56
C SER A 88 7.68 -16.55 -5.66
N VAL A 89 8.12 -17.23 -6.71
CA VAL A 89 7.30 -17.61 -7.85
C VAL A 89 7.47 -19.12 -8.03
N ASP A 90 6.36 -19.85 -7.97
CA ASP A 90 6.34 -21.27 -8.28
C ASP A 90 6.12 -21.42 -9.80
N LEU A 91 7.16 -21.88 -10.50
CA LEU A 91 7.19 -21.86 -11.97
C LEU A 91 6.36 -22.96 -12.63
N ASN A 92 5.99 -24.01 -11.87
CA ASN A 92 5.39 -25.24 -12.41
C ASN A 92 4.12 -25.68 -11.64
N ALA A 93 3.25 -24.74 -11.26
CA ALA A 93 2.03 -25.06 -10.48
C ALA A 93 1.03 -25.98 -11.23
N SER A 94 1.30 -26.36 -12.48
CA SER A 94 0.44 -27.16 -13.36
C SER A 94 0.97 -28.56 -13.73
N SER A 95 2.17 -28.98 -13.29
CA SER A 95 2.69 -30.33 -13.60
C SER A 95 2.59 -31.26 -12.40
N MET A 96 1.77 -32.32 -12.52
CA MET A 96 1.48 -33.32 -11.47
C MET A 96 2.65 -34.22 -11.04
N GLU A 97 3.85 -34.06 -11.58
CA GLU A 97 5.03 -34.81 -11.16
C GLU A 97 6.27 -33.91 -11.14
N GLY A 98 7.03 -33.95 -10.04
CA GLY A 98 8.38 -33.37 -9.99
C GLY A 98 8.49 -32.08 -9.18
N THR A 99 9.60 -32.01 -8.44
CA THR A 99 10.08 -30.92 -7.57
C THR A 99 9.63 -29.53 -8.01
N THR A 100 8.82 -28.86 -7.17
CA THR A 100 8.40 -27.48 -7.42
C THR A 100 9.62 -26.57 -7.39
N GLU A 101 10.07 -26.11 -8.56
CA GLU A 101 11.15 -25.14 -8.64
C GLU A 101 10.62 -23.77 -8.20
N ARG A 102 11.16 -23.30 -7.08
CA ARG A 102 10.76 -22.05 -6.44
C ARG A 102 11.82 -20.99 -6.69
N THR A 103 11.52 -20.04 -7.56
CA THR A 103 12.42 -18.90 -7.79
C THR A 103 12.09 -17.78 -6.83
N ILE A 104 13.11 -17.29 -6.13
CA ILE A 104 13.01 -16.12 -5.26
C ILE A 104 13.54 -14.91 -6.03
N THR A 105 12.73 -13.87 -6.11
CA THR A 105 13.14 -12.58 -6.66
C THR A 105 13.05 -11.50 -5.58
N GLU A 106 14.00 -10.58 -5.60
CA GLU A 106 14.00 -9.42 -4.73
C GLU A 106 14.40 -8.17 -5.50
N LYS A 107 13.93 -7.03 -5.02
CA LYS A 107 14.26 -5.73 -5.59
C LYS A 107 14.28 -4.69 -4.49
N SER A 108 15.23 -3.78 -4.58
CA SER A 108 15.29 -2.55 -3.80
C SER A 108 15.26 -1.37 -4.76
N THR A 109 14.56 -0.31 -4.41
CA THR A 109 14.57 0.94 -5.19
C THR A 109 15.48 1.98 -4.56
N THR A 110 15.89 2.93 -5.39
CA THR A 110 16.43 4.20 -4.91
C THR A 110 15.33 5.04 -4.26
N TRP A 111 15.72 6.13 -3.61
CA TRP A 111 14.79 7.09 -3.05
C TRP A 111 14.03 7.83 -4.15
N GLU A 112 12.71 7.88 -4.00
CA GLU A 112 11.79 8.67 -4.82
C GLU A 112 11.16 9.77 -3.97
N ARG A 113 10.73 10.86 -4.62
CA ARG A 113 10.10 12.01 -3.98
C ARG A 113 8.59 11.99 -4.27
N ALA A 114 7.79 12.15 -3.22
CA ALA A 114 6.37 12.48 -3.33
C ALA A 114 6.19 13.94 -2.85
N GLU A 115 5.92 14.84 -3.79
CA GLU A 115 5.69 16.26 -3.51
C GLU A 115 4.32 16.50 -2.87
N LEU A 116 4.05 17.75 -2.44
CA LEU A 116 2.88 18.14 -1.64
C LEU A 116 1.52 17.67 -2.22
N ASP A 117 1.44 17.47 -3.54
CA ASP A 117 0.21 17.12 -4.26
C ASP A 117 0.22 15.72 -4.88
N GLU A 118 1.30 14.95 -4.74
CA GLU A 118 1.44 13.68 -5.43
C GLU A 118 1.09 12.50 -4.53
N TYR A 119 -0.09 11.91 -4.77
CA TYR A 119 -0.46 10.62 -4.21
C TYR A 119 0.06 9.49 -5.10
N VAL A 120 1.24 8.94 -4.77
CA VAL A 120 1.84 7.85 -5.55
C VAL A 120 1.39 6.51 -4.99
N THR A 121 0.55 5.78 -5.72
CA THR A 121 0.05 4.47 -5.30
C THR A 121 0.92 3.32 -5.79
N PHE A 122 1.17 2.33 -4.94
CA PHE A 122 1.56 1.00 -5.38
C PHE A 122 0.35 0.25 -5.94
N GLY A 123 0.12 0.36 -7.24
CA GLY A 123 -0.81 -0.55 -7.91
C GLY A 123 -0.23 -1.95 -7.91
N ASN A 124 -1.03 -2.95 -7.55
CA ASN A 124 -0.77 -4.34 -7.88
C ASN A 124 -0.62 -4.40 -9.41
N ALA A 125 0.61 -4.40 -9.90
CA ALA A 125 0.86 -4.71 -11.30
C ALA A 125 0.61 -6.21 -11.41
N SER A 126 -0.64 -6.54 -11.75
CA SER A 126 -1.06 -7.81 -12.33
C SER A 126 -0.27 -9.01 -11.81
N ILE A 127 -0.60 -9.48 -10.61
CA ILE A 127 -0.37 -10.90 -10.34
C ILE A 127 -1.44 -11.58 -11.18
N SER A 128 -1.04 -12.09 -12.35
CA SER A 128 -1.86 -13.06 -13.07
C SER A 128 -2.21 -14.16 -12.07
N GLU A 129 -3.49 -14.49 -11.94
CA GLU A 129 -3.99 -15.54 -11.04
C GLU A 129 -3.37 -16.92 -11.34
N ASP A 130 -2.61 -17.06 -12.43
CA ASP A 130 -2.05 -18.30 -12.95
C ASP A 130 -0.60 -18.63 -12.55
N VAL A 131 0.05 -17.84 -11.68
CA VAL A 131 1.41 -18.14 -11.20
C VAL A 131 1.45 -18.02 -9.68
N GLY A 132 1.96 -19.04 -8.98
CA GLY A 132 2.07 -19.09 -7.51
C GLY A 132 3.03 -18.02 -6.96
N VAL A 133 2.60 -16.75 -6.95
CA VAL A 133 3.39 -15.63 -6.46
C VAL A 133 3.09 -15.41 -4.98
N GLN A 134 4.06 -15.71 -4.12
CA GLN A 134 3.98 -15.43 -2.68
C GLN A 134 4.90 -14.26 -2.31
N TRP A 135 4.35 -13.19 -1.76
CA TRP A 135 5.15 -12.11 -1.15
C TRP A 135 5.77 -12.59 0.16
N LEU A 136 7.10 -12.57 0.23
CA LEU A 136 7.87 -12.97 1.42
C LEU A 136 8.21 -11.78 2.31
N LYS A 137 8.42 -10.61 1.70
CA LYS A 137 8.77 -9.37 2.40
C LYS A 137 8.38 -8.19 1.54
N LEU A 138 7.77 -7.18 2.15
CA LEU A 138 7.73 -5.82 1.61
C LEU A 138 8.14 -4.87 2.73
N LYS A 139 9.18 -4.07 2.51
CA LYS A 139 9.65 -3.05 3.44
C LYS A 139 9.56 -1.71 2.75
N ILE A 140 8.81 -0.78 3.32
CA ILE A 140 8.66 0.58 2.83
C ILE A 140 9.33 1.52 3.82
N THR A 141 10.20 2.40 3.35
CA THR A 141 10.85 3.42 4.17
C THR A 141 10.41 4.79 3.68
N THR A 142 10.04 5.67 4.62
CA THR A 142 9.62 7.05 4.37
C THR A 142 10.36 8.00 5.31
N VAL A 143 10.81 9.14 4.79
CA VAL A 143 11.48 10.20 5.57
C VAL A 143 10.98 11.58 5.13
N ARG A 144 11.08 12.56 6.04
CA ARG A 144 10.73 13.96 5.74
C ARG A 144 11.51 14.49 4.54
N LEU A 145 10.85 15.33 3.75
CA LEU A 145 11.55 16.19 2.80
C LEU A 145 12.37 17.22 3.58
N TRP A 146 13.61 17.46 3.15
CA TRP A 146 14.45 18.54 3.64
C TRP A 146 14.81 19.50 2.48
N PRO A 147 14.67 20.82 2.64
CA PRO A 147 14.02 21.49 3.77
C PRO A 147 12.51 21.13 3.82
N PRO A 148 11.85 21.24 5.00
CA PRO A 148 10.41 21.03 5.09
C PRO A 148 9.70 22.04 4.18
N PRO A 149 8.61 21.66 3.49
CA PRO A 149 7.82 22.63 2.74
C PRO A 149 7.32 23.71 3.69
N THR A 150 7.57 24.96 3.32
CA THR A 150 7.02 26.14 3.99
C THR A 150 5.50 25.96 4.07
N SER A 151 4.97 25.98 5.29
CA SER A 151 3.52 25.99 5.50
C SER A 151 2.98 27.24 4.80
N ILE A 152 2.08 27.04 3.83
CA ILE A 152 1.31 28.11 3.18
C ILE A 152 0.13 28.45 4.08
#